data_AF-A0A699TVB6-F1
#
_entry.id   AF-A0A699TVB6-F1
#
_cell.length_a   1.000
_cell.length_b   1.000
_cell.length_c   1.000
_cell.angle_alpha   90.00
_cell.angle_beta   90.00
_cell.angle_gamma   90.00
#
_symmetry.space_group_name_H-M   'P 1'
#
loop_
_entity.id
_entity.type
_entity.pdbx_description
1 polymer ?
#
loop_
_entity_poly.entity_id
_entity_poly.type
_entity_poly.pdbx_seq_one_letter_code
_entity_poly.pdbx_strand_id
1 'polypeptide(L)' 'MLEELLQFKIQKVWILVDLPYEKRAIGTKWVYRNRKDERGIVVRNKARLVAQGHTQEEGIDY' A
#
# COMPACT_ATOMS: atom_id res chain seq x y z
N MET A 1 7.31 -4.38 8.38
CA MET A 1 6.71 -4.71 7.07
C MET A 1 5.73 -5.89 7.19
N LEU A 2 6.16 -7.04 7.71
CA LEU A 2 5.26 -8.17 7.99
C LEU A 2 4.14 -7.83 8.99
N GLU A 3 4.44 -7.06 10.03
CA GLU A 3 3.43 -6.63 11.02
C GLU A 3 2.32 -5.76 10.41
N GLU A 4 2.66 -4.84 9.51
CA GLU A 4 1.69 -3.98 8.81
C GLU A 4 0.79 -4.79 7.88
N LEU A 5 1.36 -5.76 7.14
CA LEU A 5 0.60 -6.69 6.30
C LEU A 5 -0.36 -7.55 7.15
N LEU A 6 0.11 -8.01 8.31
CA LEU A 6 -0.72 -8.74 9.26
C LEU A 6 -1.86 -7.85 9.79
N GLN A 7 -1.59 -6.58 10.06
CA GLN A 7 -2.59 -5.63 10.51
C GLN A 7 -3.69 -5.41 9.47
N PHE A 8 -3.36 -5.34 8.18
CA PHE A 8 -4.37 -5.27 7.10
C PHE A 8 -5.24 -6.53 7.02
N LYS A 9 -4.64 -7.71 7.23
CA LYS A 9 -5.38 -8.97 7.29
C LYS A 9 -6.35 -9.01 8.48
N ILE A 10 -5.88 -8.54 9.65
CA ILE A 10 -6.71 -8.44 10.87
C ILE A 10 -7.85 -7.43 10.70
N GLN A 11 -7.56 -6.27 10.12
CA GLN A 11 -8.54 -5.22 9.89
C GLN A 11 -9.48 -5.52 8.70
N LYS A 12 -9.25 -6.62 7.96
CA LYS A 12 -10.00 -7.04 6.77
C LYS A 12 -10.11 -5.96 5.68
N VAL A 13 -9.12 -5.06 5.62
CA VAL A 13 -9.11 -3.96 4.64
C VAL A 13 -8.61 -4.45 3.28
N TRP A 14 -7.73 -5.47 3.27
CA TRP A 14 -7.14 -6.04 2.06
C TRP A 14 -7.08 -7.57 2.16
N ILE A 15 -7.19 -8.26 1.04
CA ILE A 15 -6.94 -9.69 0.90
C ILE A 15 -5.69 -9.85 0.05
N LEU A 16 -4.69 -10.56 0.57
CA LEU A 16 -3.52 -10.93 -0.21
C LEU A 16 -3.94 -12.04 -1.18
N VAL A 17 -3.75 -11.81 -2.48
CA VAL A 17 -4.03 -12.78 -3.54
C VAL A 17 -2.74 -13.14 -4.26
N ASP A 18 -2.63 -14.38 -4.71
CA ASP A 18 -1.54 -14.80 -5.56
C ASP A 18 -1.62 -14.09 -6.91
N LEU A 19 -0.45 -13.82 -7.51
CA LEU A 19 -0.39 -13.20 -8.82
C LEU A 19 -0.96 -14.17 -9.86
N PRO A 20 -1.98 -13.78 -10.65
CA PRO A 20 -2.53 -14.65 -11.68
C PRO A 20 -1.45 -14.97 -12.74
N TYR A 21 -1.55 -16.19 -13.29
CA TYR A 21 -0.65 -16.66 -14.34
C TYR A 21 -0.69 -15.68 -15.53
N GLU A 22 0.48 -15.34 -16.08
CA GLU A 22 0.68 -14.39 -17.20
C GLU A 22 0.54 -12.90 -16.90
N LYS A 23 0.08 -12.48 -15.71
CA LYS A 23 0.08 -11.05 -15.34
C LYS A 23 1.40 -10.63 -14.71
N ARG A 24 1.82 -9.38 -14.97
CA ARG A 24 2.99 -8.78 -14.33
C ARG A 24 2.57 -8.17 -13.00
N ALA A 25 3.33 -8.40 -11.95
CA ALA A 25 3.12 -7.71 -10.69
C ALA A 25 3.44 -6.22 -10.88
N ILE A 26 2.46 -5.35 -10.60
CA ILE A 26 2.72 -3.92 -10.54
C ILE A 26 3.63 -3.65 -9.34
N GLY A 27 4.75 -2.97 -9.57
CA GLY A 27 5.62 -2.53 -8.49
C GLY A 27 4.82 -1.68 -7.49
N THR A 28 4.92 -1.97 -6.20
CA THR A 28 4.27 -1.16 -5.15
C THR A 28 5.32 -0.44 -4.32
N LYS A 29 5.05 0.80 -3.94
CA LYS A 29 5.89 1.57 -3.02
C LYS A 29 5.10 1.98 -1.78
N TRP A 30 5.79 2.04 -0.66
CA TRP A 30 5.24 2.59 0.57
C TRP A 30 5.47 4.09 0.64
N VAL A 31 4.41 4.84 0.96
CA VAL A 31 4.45 6.26 1.23
C VAL A 31 4.19 6.48 2.71
N TYR A 32 5.20 6.99 3.41
CA TYR A 32 5.11 7.35 4.82
C TYR A 32 4.82 8.84 4.96
N ARG A 33 3.83 9.19 5.77
CA ARG A 33 3.48 10.57 6.07
C ARG A 33 3.16 10.73 7.55
N ASN A 34 3.85 11.64 8.20
CA ASN A 34 3.61 11.95 9.60
C ASN A 34 2.51 13.02 9.69
N ARG A 35 1.46 12.73 10.43
CA ARG A 35 0.47 13.74 10.85
C ARG A 35 1.06 14.46 12.05
N LYS A 36 1.32 15.76 11.87
CA LYS A 36 1.78 16.65 12.93
C LYS A 36 0.61 17.46 13.48
N ASP A 37 0.68 17.80 14.76
CA ASP A 37 -0.24 18.74 15.42
C ASP A 37 0.12 20.21 15.09
N GLU A 38 -0.68 21.16 15.56
CA GLU A 38 -0.40 22.61 15.44
C GLU A 38 0.97 23.00 16.03
N ARG A 39 1.44 22.24 17.03
CA ARG A 39 2.77 22.41 17.66
C ARG A 39 3.91 21.70 16.92
N GLY A 40 3.64 21.08 15.77
CA GLY A 40 4.64 20.35 14.98
C GLY A 40 5.00 18.95 15.50
N ILE A 41 4.40 18.52 16.61
CA ILE A 41 4.62 17.19 17.22
C ILE A 41 3.94 16.12 16.37
N VAL A 42 4.63 15.00 16.12
CA VAL A 42 4.06 13.87 15.37
C VAL A 42 3.02 13.15 16.22
N VAL A 43 1.75 13.29 15.84
CA VAL A 43 0.61 12.64 16.50
C VAL A 43 0.37 11.25 15.95
N ARG A 44 0.62 11.04 14.64
CA ARG A 44 0.38 9.75 14.00
C ARG A 44 1.24 9.55 12.78
N ASN A 45 1.91 8.41 12.69
CA ASN A 45 2.55 7.95 11.47
C ASN A 45 1.47 7.30 10.58
N LYS A 46 1.39 7.71 9.31
CA LYS A 46 0.54 7.08 8.30
C LYS A 46 1.44 6.40 7.28
N ALA A 47 1.19 5.12 7.03
CA ALA A 47 1.76 4.40 5.90
C ALA A 47 0.64 4.15 4.87
N ARG A 48 0.96 4.30 3.58
CA ARG A 48 0.07 3.96 2.47
C ARG A 48 0.86 3.13 1.47
N LEU A 49 0.32 1.98 1.09
CA LEU A 49 0.82 1.21 -0.05
C LEU A 49 0.22 1.82 -1.33
N VAL A 50 1.07 2.15 -2.30
CA VAL A 50 0.66 2.78 -3.56
C VAL A 50 1.29 2.04 -4.73
N ALA A 51 0.51 1.81 -5.79
CA ALA A 51 1.01 1.26 -7.04
C ALA A 51 1.96 2.25 -7.74
N GLN A 52 3.05 1.74 -8.31
CA GLN A 52 3.93 2.50 -9.20
C GLN A 52 3.25 2.58 -10.57
N GLY A 53 2.37 3.58 -10.74
CA GLY A 53 1.49 3.74 -11.90
C GLY A 53 2.18 3.91 -13.25
N HIS A 54 3.52 3.98 -13.32
CA HIS A 54 4.27 4.00 -14.58
C HIS A 54 4.18 2.69 -15.37
N THR A 55 3.69 1.62 -14.72
CA THR A 55 3.62 0.26 -15.29
C THR A 55 2.18 -0.19 -15.51
N GLN A 56 1.18 0.68 -15.31
CA GLN A 56 -0.23 0.31 -15.38
C GLN A 56 -0.81 0.76 -16.72
N GLU A 57 -1.17 -0.19 -17.57
CA GLU A 57 -1.98 0.05 -18.76
C GLU A 57 -3.47 -0.16 -18.43
N GLU A 58 -4.31 0.83 -18.76
CA GLU A 58 -5.76 0.74 -18.56
C GLU A 58 -6.33 -0.46 -19.32
N GLY A 59 -7.02 -1.38 -18.62
CA GLY A 59 -7.64 -2.57 -19.20
C GLY A 59 -6.73 -3.79 -19.42
N ILE A 60 -5.43 -3.71 -19.10
CA ILE A 60 -4.49 -4.85 -19.17
C ILE A 60 -4.11 -5.33 -17.76
N ASP A 61 -3.71 -4.39 -16.91
CA ASP A 61 -3.25 -4.67 -15.54
C ASP A 61 -4.38 -4.61 -14.49
N TYR A 62 -5.65 -4.40 -14.91
CA TYR A 62 -6.85 -4.64 -14.12
C TYR A 62 -7.69 -5.72 -14.78
#